data_AF-R7QUZ7-F1
#
_entry.id   AF-R7QUZ7-F1
#
_cell.length_a   1.000
_cell.length_b   1.000
_cell.length_c   1.000
_cell.angle_alpha   90.00
_cell.angle_beta   90.00
_cell.angle_gamma   90.00
#
_symmetry.space_group_name_H-M   'P 1'
#
loop_
_entity.id
_entity.type
_entity.pdbx_description
1 polymer ?
#
loop_
_entity_poly.entity_id
_entity_poly.type
_entity_poly.pdbx_seq_one_letter_code
_entity_poly.pdbx_strand_id
1 'polypeptide(L)'
;MAYVALPGAPGTLDEISDVIALARLGIDGKPCVLYDLDGFYQPLKKVFEKMIDSGFAYQEDFRNVLISSDIEEIGAFIEKRRMEKK
;
A
#
# COMPACT_ATOMS: atom_id res chain seq x y z
N MET A 1 -1.26 13.60 4.07
CA MET A 1 -0.67 12.68 5.06
C MET A 1 -0.75 11.28 4.48
N ALA A 2 0.26 10.45 4.72
CA ALA A 2 0.36 9.09 4.19
C ALA A 2 0.96 8.17 5.27
N TYR A 3 0.69 6.87 5.16
CA TYR A 3 1.35 5.83 5.93
C TYR A 3 2.50 5.27 5.11
N VAL A 4 3.68 5.14 5.72
CA VAL A 4 4.87 4.59 5.05
C VAL A 4 5.45 3.50 5.95
N ALA A 5 5.50 2.27 5.44
CA ALA A 5 6.14 1.15 6.09
C ALA A 5 7.54 0.93 5.50
N LEU A 6 8.55 0.94 6.35
CA LEU A 6 9.89 0.47 6.03
C LEU A 6 10.01 -1.02 6.36
N PRO A 7 10.97 -1.76 5.77
CA PRO A 7 11.24 -3.14 6.15
C PRO A 7 11.34 -3.31 7.66
N GLY A 8 10.61 -4.29 8.18
CA GLY A 8 10.42 -4.45 9.61
C GLY A 8 9.97 -5.85 10.00
N ALA A 9 9.83 -6.05 11.31
CA ALA A 9 9.34 -7.29 11.90
C ALA A 9 7.82 -7.45 11.68
N PRO A 10 7.20 -8.56 12.12
CA PRO A 10 5.76 -8.79 11.94
C PRO A 10 4.86 -7.66 12.45
N GLY A 11 5.26 -6.92 13.49
CA GLY A 11 4.49 -5.76 13.97
C GLY A 11 4.33 -4.66 12.92
N THR A 12 5.35 -4.39 12.10
CA THR A 12 5.23 -3.42 11.00
C THR A 12 4.28 -3.91 9.92
N LEU A 13 4.27 -5.22 9.65
CA LEU A 13 3.34 -5.83 8.71
C LEU A 13 1.89 -5.76 9.22
N ASP A 14 1.68 -6.00 10.51
CA ASP A 14 0.39 -5.88 11.19
C ASP A 14 -0.16 -4.45 11.04
N GLU A 15 0.62 -3.45 11.44
CA GLU A 15 0.25 -2.03 11.37
C GLU A 15 -0.09 -1.56 9.94
N ILE A 16 0.72 -1.92 8.93
CA ILE A 16 0.44 -1.51 7.54
C ILE A 16 -0.77 -2.25 6.98
N SER A 17 -0.98 -3.51 7.36
CA SER A 17 -2.14 -4.29 6.90
C SER A 17 -3.46 -3.73 7.43
N ASP A 18 -3.46 -3.22 8.66
CA ASP A 18 -4.62 -2.57 9.28
C ASP A 18 -5.03 -1.32 8.53
N VAL A 19 -4.09 -0.41 8.23
CA VAL A 19 -4.42 0.82 7.51
C VAL A 19 -4.80 0.55 6.05
N ILE A 20 -4.26 -0.50 5.42
CA ILE A 20 -4.71 -0.95 4.09
C ILE A 20 -6.16 -1.44 4.16
N ALA A 21 -6.53 -2.22 5.18
CA ALA A 21 -7.90 -2.67 5.37
C ALA A 21 -8.87 -1.50 5.58
N LEU A 22 -8.48 -0.50 6.37
CA LEU A 22 -9.28 0.73 6.57
C LEU A 22 -9.40 1.56 5.28
N ALA A 23 -8.34 1.61 4.46
CA ALA A 23 -8.36 2.28 3.17
C ALA A 23 -9.31 1.59 2.17
N ARG A 24 -9.36 0.25 2.18
CA ARG A 24 -10.29 -0.57 1.39
C ARG A 24 -11.75 -0.33 1.78
N LEU A 25 -12.03 -0.22 3.08
CA LEU A 25 -13.38 0.06 3.60
C LEU A 25 -13.82 1.53 3.39
N GLY A 26 -12.93 2.39 2.87
CA GLY A 26 -13.21 3.82 2.69
C GLY A 26 -13.22 4.62 3.98
N ILE A 27 -12.84 4.02 5.12
CA ILE A 27 -12.80 4.67 6.44
C ILE A 27 -11.61 5.63 6.51
N ASP A 28 -10.42 5.18 6.07
CA ASP A 28 -9.23 6.02 5.97
C ASP A 28 -8.50 5.80 4.64
N GLY A 29 -8.94 6.46 3.58
CA GLY A 29 -8.26 6.37 2.27
C GLY A 29 -6.94 7.17 2.15
N LYS A 30 -6.16 7.35 3.22
CA LYS A 30 -4.80 7.90 3.06
C LYS A 30 -3.95 6.96 2.19
N PRO A 31 -2.96 7.47 1.45
CA PRO A 31 -2.00 6.63 0.76
C PRO A 31 -1.24 5.75 1.74
N CYS A 32 -1.10 4.47 1.42
CA CYS A 32 -0.29 3.48 2.11
C CYS A 32 0.89 3.11 1.22
N VAL A 33 2.11 3.32 1.69
CA VAL A 33 3.33 3.06 0.93
C VAL A 33 4.14 2.00 1.65
N LEU A 34 4.56 0.97 0.94
CA LEU A 34 5.59 0.03 1.39
C LEU A 34 6.89 0.37 0.67
N TYR A 35 7.87 0.85 1.42
CA TYR A 35 9.14 1.29 0.88
C TYR A 35 10.05 0.08 0.60
N ASP A 36 10.19 -0.26 -0.68
CA ASP A 36 10.72 -1.54 -1.14
C ASP A 36 12.24 -1.58 -1.27
N LEU A 37 12.94 -1.56 -0.14
CA LEU A 37 14.40 -1.69 -0.13
C LEU A 37 14.82 -3.09 -0.60
N ASP A 38 15.62 -3.13 -1.67
CA ASP A 38 16.20 -4.35 -2.27
C ASP A 38 15.18 -5.47 -2.54
N GLY A 39 13.92 -5.09 -2.82
CA GLY A 39 12.85 -6.04 -3.12
C GLY A 39 12.24 -6.74 -1.90
N PHE A 40 12.45 -6.23 -0.68
CA PHE A 40 11.93 -6.79 0.57
C PHE A 40 10.42 -7.08 0.53
N TYR A 41 9.62 -6.22 -0.10
CA TYR A 41 8.16 -6.34 -0.20
C TYR A 41 7.67 -7.05 -1.47
N GLN A 42 8.56 -7.49 -2.38
CA GLN A 42 8.16 -8.24 -3.57
C GLN A 42 7.39 -9.53 -3.26
N PRO A 43 7.76 -10.35 -2.25
CA PRO A 43 6.95 -11.50 -1.85
C PRO A 43 5.53 -11.12 -1.42
N LEU A 44 5.37 -10.00 -0.69
CA LEU A 44 4.07 -9.50 -0.28
C LEU A 44 3.26 -8.99 -1.47
N LYS A 45 3.90 -8.34 -2.45
CA LYS A 45 3.26 -7.99 -3.73
C LYS A 45 2.68 -9.22 -4.42
N LYS A 46 3.41 -10.34 -4.43
CA LYS A 46 2.91 -11.63 -4.96
C LYS A 46 1.72 -12.18 -4.20
N VAL A 47 1.65 -11.96 -2.89
CA VAL A 47 0.46 -12.30 -2.10
C VAL A 47 -0.75 -11.46 -2.55
N PHE A 48 -0.58 -10.15 -2.77
CA PHE A 48 -1.67 -9.29 -3.26
C PHE A 48 -2.13 -9.69 -4.67
N GLU A 49 -1.20 -9.93 -5.58
CA GLU A 49 -1.51 -10.47 -6.92
C GLU A 49 -2.30 -11.78 -6.82
N LYS A 50 -1.88 -12.70 -5.95
CA LYS A 50 -2.58 -13.98 -5.73
C LYS A 50 -3.99 -13.80 -5.17
N MET A 51 -4.21 -12.82 -4.29
CA MET A 51 -5.55 -12.50 -3.76
C MET A 51 -6.47 -12.05 -4.90
N ILE A 52 -5.97 -11.26 -5.84
CA ILE A 52 -6.72 -10.78 -7.00
C ILE A 52 -7.02 -11.94 -7.94
N ASP A 53 -6.01 -12.72 -8.32
CA ASP A 53 -6.16 -13.87 -9.24
C ASP A 53 -7.13 -14.94 -8.69
N SER A 54 -7.22 -15.05 -7.37
CA SER A 54 -8.08 -16.03 -6.69
C SER A 54 -9.48 -15.47 -6.38
N GLY A 55 -9.78 -14.22 -6.75
CA GLY A 55 -11.10 -13.59 -6.55
C GLY A 55 -11.40 -13.11 -5.12
N PHE A 56 -10.38 -12.99 -4.26
CA PHE A 56 -10.53 -12.47 -2.89
C PHE A 56 -10.36 -10.95 -2.79
N ALA A 57 -9.85 -10.31 -3.86
CA ALA A 57 -9.70 -8.87 -3.95
C ALA A 57 -9.79 -8.41 -5.40
N TYR A 58 -9.97 -7.12 -5.61
CA TYR A 58 -9.90 -6.48 -6.92
C TYR A 58 -8.70 -5.53 -7.00
N GLN A 59 -8.24 -5.20 -8.21
CA GLN A 59 -7.17 -4.21 -8.39
C GLN A 59 -7.49 -2.87 -7.70
N GLU A 60 -8.76 -2.46 -7.73
CA GLU A 60 -9.25 -1.23 -7.09
C GLU A 60 -9.09 -1.24 -5.56
N ASP A 61 -9.10 -2.42 -4.91
CA ASP A 61 -8.90 -2.55 -3.47
C ASP A 61 -7.51 -2.05 -3.05
N PHE A 62 -6.53 -2.15 -3.94
CA PHE A 62 -5.15 -1.73 -3.69
C PHE A 62 -4.84 -0.36 -4.28
N ARG A 63 -5.83 0.40 -4.76
CA ARG A 63 -5.60 1.71 -5.40
C ARG A 63 -4.83 2.69 -4.49
N ASN A 64 -5.06 2.61 -3.18
CA ASN A 64 -4.40 3.46 -2.19
C ASN A 64 -3.08 2.87 -1.69
N VAL A 65 -2.60 1.77 -2.27
CA VAL A 65 -1.37 1.08 -1.89
C VAL A 65 -0.32 1.23 -2.98
N LEU A 66 0.89 1.61 -2.60
CA LEU A 66 2.06 1.62 -3.48
C LEU A 66 3.20 0.80 -2.85
N ILE A 67 3.87 -0.01 -3.66
CA ILE A 67 5.12 -0.68 -3.29
C ILE A 67 6.19 -0.15 -4.23
N SER A 68 7.14 0.63 -3.70
CA SER A 68 8.19 1.26 -4.51
C SER A 68 9.42 1.61 -3.67
N SER A 69 10.58 1.61 -4.31
CA SER A 69 11.85 2.13 -3.76
C SER A 69 12.16 3.55 -4.26
N ASP A 70 11.37 4.08 -5.18
CA ASP A 70 11.60 5.38 -5.82
C ASP A 70 10.86 6.48 -5.04
N ILE A 71 11.64 7.39 -4.44
CA ILE A 71 11.12 8.50 -3.65
C ILE A 71 10.31 9.48 -4.51
N GLU A 72 10.66 9.67 -5.79
CA GLU A 72 9.91 10.54 -6.69
C GLU A 72 8.54 9.94 -7.02
N GLU A 73 8.50 8.64 -7.32
CA GLU A 73 7.25 7.90 -7.54
C GLU A 73 6.35 7.95 -6.30
N ILE A 74 6.92 7.73 -5.12
CA ILE A 74 6.21 7.80 -3.84
C ILE A 74 5.63 9.21 -3.62
N GLY A 75 6.42 10.26 -3.85
CA GLY A 75 5.97 11.64 -3.74
C GLY A 75 4.81 11.95 -4.68
N ALA A 76 4.94 11.56 -5.95
CA ALA A 76 3.89 11.74 -6.96
C ALA A 76 2.60 10.98 -6.60
N PHE A 77 2.71 9.75 -6.11
CA PHE A 77 1.58 8.94 -5.67
C PHE A 77 0.83 9.58 -4.50
N ILE A 78 1.56 10.04 -3.48
CA ILE A 78 0.95 10.71 -2.31
C ILE A 78 0.20 11.97 -2.72
N GLU A 79 0.79 12.79 -3.61
CA GLU A 79 0.16 14.01 -4.10
C GLU A 79 -1.08 13.74 -4.94
N LYS A 80 -1.02 12.77 -5.86
CA LYS A 80 -2.18 12.36 -6.67
C LYS A 80 -3.37 11.97 -5.80
N ARG A 81 -3.16 11.10 -4.82
CA ARG A 81 -4.22 10.62 -3.91
C ARG A 81 -4.73 11.70 -2.97
N ARG A 82 -3.90 12.70 -2.64
CA ARG A 82 -4.33 13.87 -1.87
C ARG A 82 -5.30 14.74 -2.66
N MET A 83 -5.08 14.92 -3.97
CA MET A 83 -5.95 15.73 -4.83
C MET A 83 -7.29 15.07 -5.11
N GLU A 84 -7.34 13.73 -5.24
CA GLU A 84 -8.57 12.97 -5.48
C GLU A 84 -9.58 13.00 -4.31
N LYS A 85 -9.13 13.41 -3.11
CA LYS A 85 -9.96 13.52 -1.90
C LYS A 85 -10.48 14.93 -1.61
N LYS A 86 -10.15 15.91 -2.43
CA LYS A 86 -10.59 17.31 -2.28
C LYS A 86 -11.83 17.57 -3.12
#